data_AF-A0A2A6HH73-F1
#
_entry.id   AF-A0A2A6HH73-F1
#
_cell.length_a   1.000
_cell.length_b   1.000
_cell.length_c   1.000
_cell.angle_alpha   90.00
_cell.angle_beta   90.00
_cell.angle_gamma   90.00
#
_symmetry.space_group_name_H-M   'P 1'
#
loop_
_entity.id
_entity.type
_entity.pdbx_description
1 polymer ?
#
loop_
_entity_poly.entity_id
_entity_poly.type
_entity_poly.pdbx_seq_one_letter_code
_entity_poly.pdbx_strand_id
1 'polypeptide(L)' 'MKSVRQCPWKHTLDIVTLVATRGRDFPLAMLSQRMRCPVCGSRRVAIAYLPKAEPPRLMTMGRN' A
#
# COMPACT_ATOMS: atom_id res chain seq x y z
N MET A 1 24.02 3.78 22.40
CA MET A 1 23.26 3.72 21.13
C MET A 1 22.00 4.58 21.27
N LYS A 2 21.78 5.56 20.40
CA LYS A 2 20.55 6.37 20.41
C LYS A 2 19.41 5.46 19.92
N SER A 3 18.36 5.29 20.71
CA SER A 3 17.20 4.48 20.33
C SER A 3 16.58 5.06 19.06
N VAL A 4 16.66 4.33 17.94
CA VAL A 4 15.99 4.71 16.69
C VAL A 4 14.50 4.47 16.90
N ARG A 5 13.77 5.49 17.35
CA ARG A 5 12.33 5.43 17.50
C ARG A 5 11.69 5.20 16.12
N GLN A 6 10.83 4.20 16.02
CA GLN A 6 10.07 3.96 14.80
C GLN A 6 9.12 5.13 14.56
N CYS A 7 9.06 5.61 13.31
CA CYS A 7 8.10 6.64 12.93
C CYS A 7 6.69 6.01 12.92
N PRO A 8 5.71 6.55 13.67
CA PRO A 8 4.37 5.96 13.76
C PRO A 8 3.50 6.25 12.54
N TRP A 9 4.01 6.97 11.55
CA TRP A 9 3.24 7.37 10.37
C TRP A 9 2.78 6.15 9.57
N LYS A 10 1.47 6.10 9.31
CA LYS A 10 0.80 5.09 8.51
C LYS A 10 -0.18 5.80 7.57
N HIS A 11 -0.27 5.32 6.33
CA HIS A 11 -1.18 5.90 5.35
C HIS A 11 -1.61 4.86 4.32
N THR A 12 -2.89 4.89 3.96
CA THR A 12 -3.45 4.04 2.92
C THR A 12 -3.37 4.77 1.59
N LEU A 13 -2.80 4.12 0.58
CA LEU A 13 -2.72 4.66 -0.77
C LEU A 13 -3.50 3.80 -1.74
N ASP A 14 -4.29 4.43 -2.61
CA ASP A 14 -4.94 3.73 -3.71
C ASP A 14 -3.92 3.49 -4.85
N ILE A 15 -3.88 2.25 -5.33
CA ILE A 15 -2.94 1.82 -6.37
C ILE A 15 -3.19 2.59 -7.68
N VAL A 16 -4.45 2.88 -8.02
CA VAL A 16 -4.82 3.62 -9.23
C VAL A 16 -4.26 5.04 -9.18
N THR A 17 -4.41 5.73 -8.04
CA THR A 17 -3.82 7.06 -7.85
C THR A 17 -2.30 7.04 -8.00
N LEU A 18 -1.64 6.00 -7.48
CA LEU A 18 -0.20 5.88 -7.58
C LEU A 18 0.26 5.63 -9.03
N VAL A 19 -0.42 4.75 -9.77
CA VAL A 19 -0.13 4.47 -11.19
C VAL A 19 -0.44 5.69 -12.06
N ALA A 20 -1.54 6.40 -11.80
CA ALA A 20 -1.91 7.60 -12.54
C ALA A 20 -0.85 8.71 -12.45
N THR A 21 -0.22 8.86 -11.28
CA THR A 21 0.79 9.91 -11.04
C THR A 21 2.21 9.48 -11.41
N ARG A 22 2.55 8.19 -11.34
CA ARG A 22 3.90 7.66 -11.62
C ARG A 22 4.05 7.05 -13.02
N GLY A 23 2.95 6.80 -13.72
CA GLY A 23 2.90 6.16 -15.03
C GLY A 23 2.57 4.67 -14.97
N ARG A 24 2.09 4.13 -16.10
CA ARG A 24 1.66 2.73 -16.26
C ARG A 24 2.79 1.72 -16.01
N ASP A 25 4.01 2.05 -16.42
CA ASP A 25 5.19 1.20 -16.26
C ASP A 25 5.84 1.32 -14.87
N PHE A 26 5.16 1.96 -13.92
CA PHE A 26 5.68 2.10 -12.58
C PHE A 26 5.77 0.72 -11.88
N PRO A 27 6.97 0.28 -11.43
CA PRO A 27 7.16 -1.04 -10.85
C PRO A 27 6.62 -1.07 -9.42
N LEU A 28 5.33 -1.38 -9.27
CA LEU A 28 4.66 -1.47 -7.96
C LEU A 28 5.40 -2.41 -7.00
N ALA A 29 5.94 -3.54 -7.48
CA ALA A 29 6.70 -4.47 -6.66
C ALA A 29 7.96 -3.87 -6.00
N MET A 30 8.51 -2.78 -6.57
CA MET A 30 9.68 -2.07 -6.04
C MET A 30 9.31 -0.83 -5.22
N LEU A 31 8.04 -0.64 -4.88
CA LEU A 31 7.56 0.56 -4.19
C LEU A 31 8.28 0.77 -2.85
N SER A 32 8.59 -0.31 -2.11
CA SER A 32 9.29 -0.25 -0.82
C SER A 32 10.71 0.33 -0.93
N GLN A 33 11.38 0.13 -2.07
CA GLN A 33 12.72 0.65 -2.31
C GLN A 33 12.72 2.11 -2.75
N ARG A 34 11.60 2.59 -3.32
CA ARG A 34 11.46 3.93 -3.91
C ARG A 34 10.74 4.93 -3.00
N MET A 35 10.01 4.44 -1.99
CA MET A 35 9.25 5.29 -1.07
C MET A 35 10.15 5.94 -0.03
N ARG A 36 9.77 7.16 0.36
CA ARG A 36 10.37 7.90 1.46
C ARG A 36 9.24 8.36 2.38
N CYS A 37 9.40 8.18 3.69
CA CYS A 37 8.45 8.69 4.65
C CYS A 37 8.40 10.23 4.53
N PRO A 38 7.23 10.84 4.28
CA PRO A 38 7.12 12.30 4.12
C PRO A 38 7.32 13.05 5.44
N VAL A 39 7.21 12.37 6.59
CA VAL A 39 7.33 12.97 7.92
C VAL A 39 8.77 12.94 8.44
N CYS A 40 9.42 11.76 8.44
CA CYS A 40 10.77 11.60 9.00
C CYS A 40 11.88 11.43 7.95
N GLY A 41 11.52 11.33 6.66
CA GLY A 41 12.49 11.16 5.58
C GLY A 41 13.15 9.78 5.49
N SER A 42 12.80 8.81 6.33
CA SER A 42 13.33 7.43 6.28
C SER A 42 12.95 6.73 4.98
N ARG A 43 13.86 5.91 4.44
CA ARG A 43 13.61 4.99 3.31
C ARG A 43 13.21 3.58 3.76
N ARG A 44 13.26 3.28 5.06
CA ARG A 44 12.82 1.99 5.63
C ARG A 44 11.31 2.05 5.85
N VAL A 45 10.53 1.86 4.79
CA VAL A 45 9.07 1.90 4.81
C VAL A 45 8.51 0.50 4.55
N ALA A 46 7.62 0.04 5.42
CA ALA A 46 6.88 -1.20 5.21
C ALA A 46 5.63 -0.93 4.36
N ILE A 47 5.30 -1.84 3.44
CA ILE A 47 4.17 -1.72 2.51
C ILE A 47 3.39 -3.04 2.51
N ALA A 48 2.07 -2.94 2.53
CA ALA A 48 1.16 -4.07 2.38
C ALA A 48 0.16 -3.77 1.24
N TYR A 49 -0.04 -4.73 0.35
CA TYR A 49 -1.08 -4.68 -0.68
C TYR A 49 -2.30 -5.39 -0.13
N LEU A 50 -3.35 -4.63 0.12
CA LEU A 50 -4.60 -5.16 0.65
C LEU A 50 -5.61 -5.27 -0.49
N PRO A 51 -6.31 -6.41 -0.65
CA PRO A 51 -7.45 -6.46 -1.54
C PRO A 51 -8.49 -5.44 -1.08
N LYS A 52 -9.19 -4.79 -2.01
CA LYS A 52 -10.40 -4.06 -1.63
C LYS A 52 -11.32 -5.09 -0.98
N ALA A 53 -11.84 -4.78 0.21
CA ALA A 53 -12.77 -5.67 0.89
C ALA A 53 -13.97 -5.87 -0.03
N GLU A 54 -13.99 -6.98 -0.76
CA GLU A 54 -15.13 -7.34 -1.57
C GLU A 54 -16.24 -7.74 -0.60
N PRO A 55 -17.46 -7.20 -0.73
CA PRO A 55 -18.57 -7.69 0.06
C PRO A 55 -18.66 -9.20 -0.15
N PRO A 56 -18.98 -9.98 0.90
CA PRO A 56 -19.04 -11.44 0.79
C PRO A 56 -19.90 -11.77 -0.41
N ARG A 57 -19.32 -12.50 -1.39
CA ARG A 57 -20.06 -13.00 -2.54
C ARG A 57 -21.26 -13.74 -1.98
N LEU A 58 -22.46 -13.14 -2.09
CA LEU A 58 -23.69 -13.85 -1.77
C LEU A 58 -23.68 -15.07 -2.67
N MET A 59 -23.40 -16.24 -2.09
CA MET A 59 -23.58 -17.50 -2.79
C MET A 59 -25.06 -17.64 -3.01
N THR A 60 -25.54 -17.16 -4.16
CA THR A 60 -26.86 -17.48 -4.66
C THR A 60 -26.87 -18.99 -4.90
N MET A 61 -27.32 -19.74 -3.90
CA MET A 61 -27.70 -21.13 -4.09
C MET A 61 -28.73 -21.15 -5.22
N GLY A 62 -28.33 -21.70 -6.37
CA GLY A 62 -29.26 -22.02 -7.44
C GLY A 62 -30.32 -22.95 -6.89
N ARG A 63 -31.57 -22.49 -6.86
CA ARG A 63 -32.72 -23.36 -6.66
C ARG A 63 -32.87 -24.21 -7.91
N ASN A 64 -32.71 -25.52 -7.74
CA ASN A 64 -33.08 -26.54 -8.72
C ASN A 64 -34.60 -26.60 -8.88
#